data_AF-A0A9E3ZFA5-F1
#
_entry.id   AF-A0A9E3ZFA5-F1
#
_cell.length_a   1.000
_cell.length_b   1.000
_cell.length_c   1.000
_cell.angle_alpha   90.00
_cell.angle_beta   90.00
_cell.angle_gamma   90.00
#
_symmetry.space_group_name_H-M   'P 1'
#
loop_
_entity.id
_entity.type
_entity.pdbx_description
1 polymer ?
#
loop_
_entity_poly.entity_id
_entity_poly.type
_entity_poly.pdbx_seq_one_letter_code
_entity_poly.pdbx_strand_id
1 'polypeptide(L)'
;ESADPRYIVHEYFSHDWHPAYFADVHEQLRTCGLSFVGQTGVIDSLLAHSVNPPFAERLRDIDDKVARESLRDFIQNRFFRRDVYIKPLPGTLPIPGEERFDQTLLGLIADPVQIPSTIHFPDAPSVTLDEHRLAYVKHRLGYRVKTFAELSDDPALSPGDRATLRDDLKLMAAGGFCAPCLSREIEPSREPVERIALPSPLNRVLLERHGWSENQLLLVSPVLGNCVALNGIEAVLLASLQQDRALPWVWDRLQKNGIAINSESAGTPIEDRDAGIQALDDAMARFLRYKLPKLAFLGVVGAAS
;
A
#
# COMPACT_ATOMS: atom_id res chain seq x y z
N GLU A 1 19.04 2.23 -19.19
CA GLU A 1 17.63 1.81 -19.30
C GLU A 1 16.97 2.59 -20.43
N SER A 2 16.24 1.94 -21.33
CA SER A 2 15.44 2.64 -22.35
C SER A 2 14.06 2.93 -21.76
N ALA A 3 13.75 4.19 -21.49
CA ALA A 3 12.40 4.59 -21.12
C ALA A 3 11.43 4.25 -22.27
N ASP A 4 10.19 3.89 -21.93
CA ASP A 4 9.12 3.64 -22.92
C ASP A 4 9.03 4.84 -23.87
N PRO A 5 9.15 4.66 -25.19
CA PRO A 5 9.07 5.77 -26.15
C PRO A 5 7.81 6.63 -25.97
N ARG A 6 6.70 6.05 -25.52
CA ARG A 6 5.46 6.78 -25.21
C ARG A 6 5.63 7.72 -24.01
N TYR A 7 6.36 7.27 -22.99
CA TYR A 7 6.70 8.09 -21.83
C TYR A 7 7.64 9.24 -22.25
N ILE A 8 8.65 8.97 -23.08
CA ILE A 8 9.58 10.00 -23.55
C ILE A 8 8.84 11.10 -24.32
N VAL A 9 7.95 10.72 -25.23
CA VAL A 9 7.15 11.69 -25.99
C VAL A 9 6.25 12.51 -25.07
N HIS A 10 5.55 11.86 -24.14
CA HIS A 10 4.67 12.53 -23.19
C HIS A 10 5.42 13.53 -22.31
N GLU A 11 6.58 13.14 -21.77
CA GLU A 11 7.32 13.91 -20.78
C GLU A 11 8.17 15.03 -21.40
N TYR A 12 8.87 14.76 -22.51
CA TYR A 12 9.90 15.67 -23.03
C TYR A 12 9.49 16.46 -24.28
N PHE A 13 8.41 16.07 -24.97
CA PHE A 13 7.98 16.72 -26.22
C PHE A 13 6.70 17.56 -26.05
N SER A 14 6.19 17.68 -24.83
CA SER A 14 5.05 18.54 -24.51
C SER A 14 5.48 20.00 -24.40
N HIS A 15 4.90 20.88 -25.23
CA HIS A 15 5.26 22.30 -25.28
C HIS A 15 4.99 23.04 -23.97
N ASP A 16 3.90 22.68 -23.29
CA ASP A 16 3.39 23.41 -22.12
C ASP A 16 3.73 22.72 -20.80
N TRP A 17 4.48 21.61 -20.82
CA TRP A 17 4.90 20.93 -19.60
C TRP A 17 6.15 21.60 -19.03
N HIS A 18 5.99 22.27 -17.89
CA HIS A 18 7.05 23.00 -17.22
C HIS A 18 7.23 22.48 -15.79
N PRO A 19 8.46 22.13 -15.37
CA PRO A 19 8.75 21.90 -13.96
C PRO A 19 8.37 23.12 -13.13
N ALA A 20 7.69 22.90 -12.00
CA ALA A 20 7.29 23.96 -11.09
C ALA A 20 7.76 23.65 -9.68
N TYR A 21 8.21 24.65 -8.94
CA TYR A 21 8.50 24.49 -7.53
C TYR A 21 7.20 24.39 -6.72
N PHE A 22 7.27 23.71 -5.58
CA PHE A 22 6.15 23.62 -4.65
C PHE A 22 5.63 25.02 -4.25
N ALA A 23 6.51 25.98 -3.99
CA ALA A 23 6.11 27.35 -3.63
C ALA A 23 5.27 28.04 -4.71
N ASP A 24 5.60 27.84 -5.99
CA ASP A 24 4.88 28.45 -7.12
C ASP A 24 3.48 27.85 -7.26
N VAL A 25 3.39 26.51 -7.21
CA VAL A 25 2.10 25.79 -7.27
C VAL A 25 1.25 26.13 -6.04
N HIS A 26 1.86 26.19 -4.86
CA HIS A 26 1.19 26.58 -3.63
C HIS A 26 0.57 27.98 -3.75
N GLU A 27 1.33 28.96 -4.23
CA GLU A 27 0.84 30.33 -4.39
C GLU A 27 -0.32 30.40 -5.39
N GLN A 28 -0.19 29.73 -6.55
CA GLN A 28 -1.28 29.67 -7.53
C GLN A 28 -2.57 29.10 -6.91
N LEU A 29 -2.50 27.96 -6.22
CA LEU A 29 -3.68 27.35 -5.60
C LEU A 29 -4.23 28.18 -4.43
N ARG A 30 -3.35 28.84 -3.67
CA ARG A 30 -3.73 29.76 -2.60
C ARG A 30 -4.53 30.95 -3.14
N THR A 31 -4.14 31.52 -4.28
CA THR A 31 -4.92 32.61 -4.93
C THR A 31 -6.32 32.15 -5.38
N CYS A 32 -6.50 30.86 -5.67
CA CYS A 32 -7.81 30.26 -5.91
C CYS A 32 -8.62 29.95 -4.64
N GLY A 33 -8.09 30.30 -3.46
CA GLY A 33 -8.73 30.06 -2.16
C GLY A 33 -8.58 28.62 -1.65
N LEU A 34 -7.60 27.87 -2.14
CA LEU A 34 -7.26 26.54 -1.65
C LEU A 34 -6.15 26.61 -0.60
N SER A 35 -6.12 25.65 0.32
CA SER A 35 -5.14 25.56 1.40
C SER A 35 -4.43 24.22 1.38
N PHE A 36 -3.12 24.24 1.52
CA PHE A 36 -2.28 23.04 1.49
C PHE A 36 -2.41 22.22 2.78
N VAL A 37 -2.85 20.97 2.66
CA VAL A 37 -2.99 20.03 3.78
C VAL A 37 -1.70 19.25 4.00
N GLY A 38 -1.18 18.61 2.97
CA GLY A 38 -0.01 17.73 3.06
C GLY A 38 0.22 16.94 1.77
N GLN A 39 1.30 16.16 1.76
CA GLN A 39 1.59 15.23 0.68
C GLN A 39 0.76 13.94 0.83
N THR A 40 0.43 13.28 -0.29
CA THR A 40 -0.32 12.00 -0.26
C THR A 40 0.56 10.79 0.08
N GLY A 41 1.88 10.91 -0.10
CA GLY A 41 2.80 9.84 0.27
C GLY A 41 2.90 9.73 1.79
N VAL A 42 2.52 8.57 2.35
CA VAL A 42 2.53 8.40 3.81
C VAL A 42 3.94 8.60 4.36
N ILE A 43 4.95 7.97 3.76
CA ILE A 43 6.36 8.18 4.16
C ILE A 43 6.80 9.63 3.96
N ASP A 44 6.33 10.27 2.90
CA ASP A 44 6.58 11.69 2.65
C ASP A 44 5.86 12.59 3.67
N SER A 45 4.94 12.11 4.48
CA SER A 45 4.41 12.89 5.62
C SER A 45 5.23 12.72 6.90
N LEU A 46 6.11 11.70 6.96
CA LEU A 46 6.90 11.35 8.14
C LEU A 46 8.29 11.96 8.05
N LEU A 47 8.43 13.22 8.46
CA LEU A 47 9.68 13.99 8.33
C LEU A 47 10.92 13.21 8.79
N ALA A 48 10.86 12.59 9.97
CA ALA A 48 11.97 11.83 10.56
C ALA A 48 12.44 10.63 9.74
N HIS A 49 11.60 10.11 8.84
CA HIS A 49 11.89 8.95 8.01
C HIS A 49 12.04 9.28 6.53
N SER A 50 11.78 10.54 6.15
CA SER A 50 11.84 10.97 4.75
C SER A 50 13.14 11.66 4.39
N VAL A 51 13.88 12.17 5.37
CA VAL A 51 15.17 12.85 5.17
C VAL A 51 16.20 12.34 6.16
N ASN A 52 17.48 12.56 5.87
CA ASN A 52 18.57 12.22 6.79
C ASN A 52 18.38 12.95 8.15
N PRO A 53 18.59 12.30 9.32
CA PRO A 53 18.33 12.89 10.63
C PRO A 53 18.80 14.34 10.87
N PRO A 54 20.01 14.78 10.45
CA PRO A 54 20.44 16.17 10.63
C PRO A 54 19.56 17.19 9.89
N PHE A 55 18.99 16.82 8.75
CA PHE A 55 18.05 17.68 8.03
C PHE A 55 16.67 17.70 8.69
N ALA A 56 16.23 16.59 9.28
CA ALA A 56 14.93 16.52 9.95
C ALA A 56 14.85 17.53 11.10
N GLU A 57 15.90 17.65 11.93
CA GLU A 57 15.94 18.64 13.01
C GLU A 57 15.85 20.07 12.48
N ARG A 58 16.69 20.42 11.50
CA ARG A 58 16.67 21.75 10.87
C ARG A 58 15.32 22.10 10.23
N LEU A 59 14.66 21.13 9.61
CA LEU A 59 13.35 21.34 8.99
C LEU A 59 12.26 21.57 10.04
N ARG A 60 12.35 20.98 11.24
CA ARG A 60 11.37 21.23 12.32
C ARG A 60 11.43 22.67 12.83
N ASP A 61 12.60 23.29 12.80
CA ASP A 61 12.81 24.67 13.26
C ASP A 61 12.22 25.74 12.33
N ILE A 62 11.78 25.37 11.12
CA ILE A 62 11.24 26.32 10.14
C ILE A 62 9.72 26.42 10.33
N ASP A 63 9.21 27.48 10.94
CA ASP A 63 7.77 27.66 11.18
C ASP A 63 6.93 27.79 9.90
N ASP A 64 7.46 28.48 8.88
CA ASP A 64 6.78 28.61 7.59
C ASP A 64 6.74 27.27 6.85
N LYS A 65 5.54 26.71 6.74
CA LYS A 65 5.27 25.44 6.04
C LYS A 65 5.72 25.51 4.57
N VAL A 66 5.60 26.66 3.91
CA VAL A 66 5.98 26.80 2.50
C VAL A 66 7.49 26.72 2.34
N ALA A 67 8.24 27.47 3.15
CA ALA A 67 9.70 27.39 3.20
C ALA A 67 10.20 25.98 3.58
N ARG A 68 9.59 25.35 4.59
CA ARG A 68 9.95 24.01 5.05
C ARG A 68 9.82 22.97 3.93
N GLU A 69 8.67 22.94 3.26
CA GLU A 69 8.40 21.99 2.17
C GLU A 69 9.26 22.26 0.94
N SER A 70 9.53 23.53 0.61
CA SER A 70 10.40 23.90 -0.50
C SER A 70 11.84 23.46 -0.27
N LEU A 71 12.38 23.70 0.93
CA LEU A 71 13.73 23.24 1.29
C LEU A 71 13.81 21.70 1.30
N ARG A 72 12.75 21.05 1.77
CA ARG A 72 12.66 19.60 1.80
C ARG A 72 12.67 18.98 0.40
N ASP A 73 11.92 19.54 -0.55
CA ASP A 73 11.96 19.10 -1.95
C ASP A 73 13.35 19.27 -2.57
N PHE A 74 14.06 20.35 -2.22
CA PHE A 74 15.44 20.57 -2.65
C PHE A 74 16.40 19.52 -2.07
N ILE A 75 16.31 19.23 -0.76
CA ILE A 75 17.15 18.21 -0.08
C ILE A 75 16.94 16.83 -0.69
N GLN A 76 15.70 16.48 -1.04
CA GLN A 76 15.34 15.16 -1.57
C GLN A 76 15.50 15.07 -3.09
N ASN A 77 15.94 16.14 -3.76
CA ASN A 77 16.00 16.25 -5.22
C ASN A 77 14.68 15.76 -5.87
N ARG A 78 13.55 16.31 -5.40
CA ARG A 78 12.23 15.78 -5.75
C ARG A 78 11.83 16.09 -7.18
N PHE A 79 11.56 15.02 -7.95
CA PHE A 79 11.02 15.11 -9.31
C PHE A 79 9.49 15.12 -9.37
N PHE A 80 8.86 14.29 -8.53
CA PHE A 80 7.40 14.16 -8.51
C PHE A 80 6.85 14.37 -7.11
N ARG A 81 5.76 15.14 -7.03
CA ARG A 81 5.06 15.46 -5.80
C ARG A 81 3.56 15.29 -5.99
N ARG A 82 2.88 14.81 -4.95
CA ARG A 82 1.42 14.64 -4.93
C ARG A 82 0.91 15.29 -3.66
N ASP A 83 0.14 16.35 -3.81
CA ASP A 83 -0.33 17.19 -2.72
C ASP A 83 -1.85 17.17 -2.61
N VAL A 84 -2.33 17.31 -1.38
CA VAL A 84 -3.74 17.50 -1.06
C VAL A 84 -3.97 18.96 -0.70
N TYR A 85 -4.89 19.58 -1.43
CA TYR A 85 -5.40 20.91 -1.15
C TYR A 85 -6.89 20.85 -0.85
N ILE A 86 -7.35 21.67 0.09
CA ILE A 86 -8.78 21.78 0.43
C ILE A 86 -9.24 23.22 0.28
N LYS A 87 -10.52 23.42 -0.03
CA LYS A 87 -11.17 24.72 0.11
C LYS A 87 -11.72 24.81 1.54
N PRO A 88 -11.17 25.66 2.42
CA PRO A 88 -11.67 25.77 3.78
C PRO A 88 -13.11 26.29 3.76
N LEU A 89 -13.98 25.65 4.56
CA LEU A 89 -15.35 26.11 4.75
C LEU A 89 -15.36 27.24 5.79
N PRO A 90 -15.97 28.41 5.50
CA PRO A 90 -16.04 29.51 6.46
C PRO A 90 -16.67 29.05 7.78
N GLY A 91 -16.04 29.41 8.91
CA GLY A 91 -16.54 29.09 10.25
C GLY A 91 -16.32 27.65 10.71
N THR A 92 -15.67 26.80 9.90
CA THR A 92 -15.27 25.45 10.33
C THR A 92 -13.83 25.47 10.83
N LEU A 93 -13.61 25.16 12.11
CA LEU A 93 -12.26 24.91 12.63
C LEU A 93 -11.78 23.55 12.11
N PRO A 94 -10.53 23.45 11.63
CA PRO A 94 -9.98 22.16 11.24
C PRO A 94 -9.88 21.26 12.49
N ILE A 95 -10.40 20.04 12.39
CA ILE A 95 -10.18 19.04 13.45
C ILE A 95 -8.67 18.73 13.49
N PRO A 96 -8.04 18.75 14.67
CA PRO A 96 -6.63 18.39 14.82
C PRO A 96 -6.32 17.04 14.17
N GLY A 97 -5.14 16.94 13.55
CA GLY A 97 -4.74 15.72 12.83
C GLY A 97 -4.73 14.47 13.71
N GLU A 98 -4.36 14.62 14.99
CA GLU A 98 -4.37 13.52 15.97
C GLU A 98 -5.80 13.03 16.27
N GLU A 99 -6.73 13.95 16.51
CA GLU A 99 -8.14 13.61 16.74
C GLU A 99 -8.77 12.94 15.51
N ARG A 100 -8.43 13.43 14.30
CA ARG A 100 -8.82 12.75 13.06
C ARG A 100 -8.26 11.33 12.97
N PHE A 101 -6.98 11.16 13.31
CA PHE A 101 -6.35 9.84 13.29
C PHE A 101 -6.97 8.90 14.32
N ASP A 102 -7.37 9.39 15.49
CA ASP A 102 -8.01 8.59 16.54
C ASP A 102 -9.31 7.95 16.05
N GLN A 103 -10.05 8.66 15.19
CA GLN A 103 -11.31 8.20 14.61
C GLN A 103 -11.11 7.36 13.33
N THR A 104 -9.90 7.31 12.76
CA THR A 104 -9.63 6.57 11.53
C THR A 104 -9.70 5.07 11.78
N LEU A 105 -10.52 4.37 10.99
CA LEU A 105 -10.52 2.92 10.92
C LEU A 105 -9.21 2.44 10.28
N LEU A 106 -8.54 1.49 10.93
CA LEU A 106 -7.27 0.92 10.52
C LEU A 106 -7.40 -0.60 10.43
N GLY A 107 -6.78 -1.17 9.40
CA GLY A 107 -6.71 -2.61 9.20
C GLY A 107 -5.39 -3.01 8.55
N LEU A 108 -4.96 -4.25 8.82
CA LEU A 108 -3.80 -4.81 8.13
C LEU A 108 -4.19 -5.15 6.68
N ILE A 109 -3.25 -5.03 5.74
CA ILE A 109 -3.44 -5.43 4.32
C ILE A 109 -2.87 -6.83 4.06
N ALA A 110 -1.87 -7.25 4.83
CA ALA A 110 -1.27 -8.59 4.77
C ALA A 110 -1.75 -9.46 5.94
N ASP A 111 -1.56 -10.77 5.83
CA ASP A 111 -1.73 -11.68 6.96
C ASP A 111 -0.70 -11.34 8.07
N PRO A 112 -1.09 -11.34 9.36
CA PRO A 112 -0.19 -11.05 10.47
C PRO A 112 1.15 -11.80 10.45
N VAL A 113 1.17 -13.06 9.99
CA VAL A 113 2.40 -13.86 9.95
C VAL A 113 3.40 -13.34 8.89
N GLN A 114 2.90 -12.68 7.85
CA GLN A 114 3.70 -12.17 6.73
C GLN A 114 4.25 -10.76 6.97
N ILE A 115 3.83 -10.08 8.04
CA ILE A 115 4.33 -8.74 8.37
C ILE A 115 5.69 -8.87 9.07
N PRO A 116 6.78 -8.34 8.49
CA PRO A 116 8.11 -8.41 9.10
C PRO A 116 8.22 -7.48 10.31
N SER A 117 9.21 -7.74 11.17
CA SER A 117 9.59 -6.80 12.25
C SER A 117 10.34 -5.58 11.72
N THR A 118 11.05 -5.73 10.61
CA THR A 118 11.77 -4.64 9.93
C THR A 118 11.06 -4.27 8.64
N ILE A 119 10.71 -2.99 8.51
CA ILE A 119 10.13 -2.42 7.29
C ILE A 119 11.25 -1.77 6.48
N HIS A 120 11.36 -2.19 5.22
CA HIS A 120 12.29 -1.61 4.27
C HIS A 120 11.56 -0.58 3.40
N PHE A 121 12.19 0.58 3.21
CA PHE A 121 11.70 1.64 2.35
C PHE A 121 12.67 1.84 1.19
N PRO A 122 12.21 2.20 -0.03
CA PRO A 122 13.09 2.37 -1.18
C PRO A 122 14.18 3.44 -0.98
N ASP A 123 13.79 4.60 -0.46
CA ASP A 123 14.65 5.79 -0.35
C ASP A 123 14.84 6.25 1.11
N ALA A 124 14.63 5.36 2.07
CA ALA A 124 14.72 5.68 3.49
C ALA A 124 15.32 4.54 4.32
N PRO A 125 15.95 4.85 5.48
CA PRO A 125 16.46 3.82 6.38
C PRO A 125 15.37 2.83 6.78
N SER A 126 15.73 1.56 6.85
CA SER A 126 14.81 0.53 7.33
C SER A 126 14.48 0.77 8.81
N VAL A 127 13.26 0.46 9.21
CA VAL A 127 12.79 0.68 10.58
C VAL A 127 12.38 -0.65 11.20
N THR A 128 12.97 -0.96 12.35
CA THR A 128 12.60 -2.11 13.16
C THR A 128 11.56 -1.70 14.19
N LEU A 129 10.40 -2.34 14.14
CA LEU A 129 9.32 -2.16 15.12
C LEU A 129 9.60 -2.99 16.36
N ASP A 130 9.17 -2.49 17.52
CA ASP A 130 9.22 -3.24 18.77
C ASP A 130 8.37 -4.52 18.67
N GLU A 131 8.92 -5.65 19.13
CA GLU A 131 8.27 -6.95 18.98
C GLU A 131 6.95 -7.04 19.74
N HIS A 132 6.87 -6.46 20.95
CA HIS A 132 5.66 -6.50 21.76
C HIS A 132 4.55 -5.66 21.15
N ARG A 133 4.85 -4.44 20.68
CA ARG A 133 3.87 -3.60 19.98
C ARG A 133 3.45 -4.17 18.63
N LEU A 134 4.39 -4.76 17.88
CA LEU A 134 4.04 -5.43 16.64
C LEU A 134 3.13 -6.64 16.89
N ALA A 135 3.43 -7.47 17.90
CA ALA A 135 2.58 -8.59 18.29
C ALA A 135 1.18 -8.10 18.71
N TYR A 136 1.11 -6.99 19.46
CA TYR A 136 -0.14 -6.34 19.83
C TYR A 136 -0.96 -5.93 18.59
N VAL A 137 -0.36 -5.21 17.64
CA VAL A 137 -1.02 -4.79 16.40
C VAL A 137 -1.51 -6.01 15.60
N LYS A 138 -0.65 -7.02 15.42
CA LYS A 138 -0.97 -8.27 14.72
C LYS A 138 -2.18 -8.97 15.35
N HIS A 139 -2.22 -9.05 16.67
CA HIS A 139 -3.32 -9.66 17.41
C HIS A 139 -4.62 -8.86 17.26
N ARG A 140 -4.54 -7.53 17.37
CA ARG A 140 -5.71 -6.64 17.41
C ARG A 140 -6.31 -6.33 16.04
N LEU A 141 -5.50 -6.35 14.96
CA LEU A 141 -5.89 -5.94 13.61
C LEU A 141 -5.76 -7.04 12.54
N GLY A 142 -5.40 -8.28 12.91
CA GLY A 142 -5.16 -9.36 11.95
C GLY A 142 -6.30 -9.60 10.96
N TYR A 143 -7.50 -9.81 11.51
CA TYR A 143 -8.75 -9.96 10.77
C TYR A 143 -9.85 -9.12 11.42
N ARG A 144 -9.51 -7.89 11.81
CA ARG A 144 -10.43 -6.90 12.38
C ARG A 144 -10.02 -5.51 11.90
N VAL A 145 -11.00 -4.64 11.64
CA VAL A 145 -10.77 -3.22 11.43
C VAL A 145 -11.18 -2.48 12.70
N LYS A 146 -10.28 -1.69 13.27
CA LYS A 146 -10.53 -0.90 14.49
C LYS A 146 -10.16 0.56 14.29
N THR A 147 -10.84 1.45 14.99
CA THR A 147 -10.35 2.83 15.10
C THR A 147 -9.09 2.86 15.97
N PHE A 148 -8.25 3.88 15.81
CA PHE A 148 -7.12 4.04 16.72
C PHE A 148 -7.58 4.30 18.17
N ALA A 149 -8.71 4.97 18.38
CA ALA A 149 -9.34 5.11 19.69
C ALA A 149 -9.64 3.74 20.34
N GLU A 150 -10.23 2.80 19.58
CA GLU A 150 -10.51 1.44 20.07
C GLU A 150 -9.24 0.60 20.34
N LEU A 151 -8.14 0.90 19.67
CA LEU A 151 -6.84 0.28 19.94
C LEU A 151 -6.20 0.86 21.20
N SER A 152 -6.20 2.19 21.32
CA SER A 152 -5.54 2.92 22.40
C SER A 152 -6.28 2.87 23.73
N ASP A 153 -7.58 2.56 23.74
CA ASP A 153 -8.38 2.36 24.95
C ASP A 153 -8.07 1.04 25.70
N ASP A 154 -7.12 0.24 25.20
CA ASP A 154 -6.69 -0.97 25.89
C ASP A 154 -5.95 -0.63 27.20
N PRO A 155 -6.40 -1.13 28.36
CA PRO A 155 -5.75 -0.88 29.65
C PRO A 155 -4.30 -1.42 29.71
N ALA A 156 -3.90 -2.30 28.79
CA ALA A 156 -2.53 -2.77 28.67
C ALA A 156 -1.55 -1.72 28.10
N LEU A 157 -2.05 -0.61 27.52
CA LEU A 157 -1.21 0.42 26.89
C LEU A 157 -1.06 1.66 27.78
N SER A 158 0.18 2.02 28.12
CA SER A 158 0.48 3.29 28.76
C SER A 158 0.33 4.47 27.78
N PRO A 159 0.21 5.72 28.26
CA PRO A 159 0.15 6.89 27.37
C PRO A 159 1.34 7.02 26.40
N GLY A 160 2.55 6.65 26.84
CA GLY A 160 3.75 6.63 25.98
C GLY A 160 3.67 5.55 24.89
N ASP A 161 3.09 4.39 25.22
CA ASP A 161 2.86 3.32 24.24
C ASP A 161 1.86 3.75 23.16
N ARG A 162 0.85 4.56 23.51
CA ARG A 162 -0.15 5.06 22.55
C ARG A 162 0.48 5.96 21.49
N ALA A 163 1.31 6.94 21.90
CA ALA A 163 1.99 7.81 20.94
C ALA A 163 2.90 7.01 20.00
N THR A 164 3.68 6.08 20.55
CA THR A 164 4.58 5.22 19.78
C THR A 164 3.82 4.28 18.85
N LEU A 165 2.71 3.69 19.32
CA LEU A 165 1.82 2.84 18.52
C LEU A 165 1.25 3.60 17.32
N ARG A 166 0.89 4.88 17.49
CA ARG A 166 0.42 5.72 16.40
C ARG A 166 1.47 5.84 15.31
N ASP A 167 2.72 6.07 15.68
CA ASP A 167 3.82 6.22 14.73
C ASP A 167 4.18 4.86 14.08
N ASP A 168 4.17 3.77 14.84
CA ASP A 168 4.32 2.41 14.30
C ASP A 168 3.26 2.11 13.24
N LEU A 169 1.99 2.47 13.48
CA LEU A 169 0.90 2.27 12.51
C LEU A 169 1.08 3.12 11.24
N LYS A 170 1.59 4.35 11.37
CA LYS A 170 1.93 5.19 10.19
C LYS A 170 3.09 4.57 9.40
N LEU A 171 4.11 4.03 10.08
CA LEU A 171 5.24 3.34 9.44
C LEU A 171 4.80 2.05 8.76
N MET A 172 3.94 1.26 9.40
CA MET A 172 3.30 0.09 8.80
C MET A 172 2.46 0.46 7.58
N ALA A 173 1.77 1.60 7.61
CA ALA A 173 1.02 2.10 6.46
C ALA A 173 1.93 2.56 5.32
N ALA A 174 3.03 3.25 5.64
CA ALA A 174 4.06 3.59 4.68
C ALA A 174 4.71 2.35 4.05
N GLY A 175 4.88 1.27 4.83
CA GLY A 175 5.39 -0.02 4.37
C GLY A 175 4.36 -0.89 3.63
N GLY A 176 3.11 -0.46 3.50
CA GLY A 176 2.06 -1.22 2.82
C GLY A 176 1.49 -2.41 3.62
N PHE A 177 1.75 -2.49 4.92
CA PHE A 177 1.24 -3.55 5.79
C PHE A 177 -0.05 -3.17 6.52
N CYS A 178 -0.32 -1.88 6.66
CA CYS A 178 -1.51 -1.30 7.29
C CYS A 178 -2.14 -0.27 6.35
N ALA A 179 -3.44 -0.01 6.47
CA ALA A 179 -4.08 1.08 5.76
C ALA A 179 -5.27 1.65 6.53
N PRO A 180 -5.62 2.94 6.30
CA PRO A 180 -6.95 3.42 6.62
C PRO A 180 -8.00 2.62 5.84
N CYS A 181 -9.13 2.37 6.49
CA CYS A 181 -10.28 1.66 5.92
C CYS A 181 -11.48 2.59 5.82
N LEU A 182 -12.27 2.44 4.77
CA LEU A 182 -13.54 3.14 4.57
C LEU A 182 -14.66 2.54 5.42
N SER A 183 -14.63 1.22 5.63
CA SER A 183 -15.63 0.50 6.42
C SER A 183 -14.99 -0.53 7.35
N ARG A 184 -15.82 -1.13 8.20
CA ARG A 184 -15.45 -2.36 8.91
C ARG A 184 -15.21 -3.51 7.93
N GLU A 185 -14.60 -4.56 8.43
CA GLU A 185 -14.32 -5.78 7.70
C GLU A 185 -15.55 -6.47 7.12
N ILE A 186 -15.31 -7.32 6.13
CA ILE A 186 -16.29 -8.31 5.68
C ILE A 186 -15.96 -9.63 6.38
N GLU A 187 -16.95 -10.20 7.07
CA GLU A 187 -16.82 -11.56 7.59
C GLU A 187 -16.99 -12.56 6.44
N PRO A 188 -15.96 -13.36 6.11
CA PRO A 188 -16.09 -14.39 5.08
C PRO A 188 -17.02 -15.52 5.55
N SER A 189 -17.55 -16.29 4.60
CA SER A 189 -18.37 -17.47 4.90
C SER A 189 -17.61 -18.44 5.80
N ARG A 190 -18.34 -19.04 6.76
CA ARG A 190 -17.81 -20.11 7.63
C ARG A 190 -17.95 -21.50 7.01
N GLU A 191 -18.72 -21.61 5.92
CA GLU A 191 -18.91 -22.86 5.21
C GLU A 191 -17.72 -23.12 4.25
N PRO A 192 -17.43 -24.39 3.92
CA PRO A 192 -16.45 -24.73 2.90
C PRO A 192 -16.79 -24.02 1.58
N VAL A 193 -15.81 -23.31 1.02
CA VAL A 193 -15.95 -22.62 -0.25
C VAL A 193 -15.26 -23.44 -1.33
N GLU A 194 -16.04 -24.04 -2.23
CA GLU A 194 -15.50 -24.78 -3.36
C GLU A 194 -14.97 -23.85 -4.45
N ARG A 195 -15.62 -22.70 -4.65
CA ARG A 195 -15.24 -21.73 -5.68
C ARG A 195 -15.25 -20.31 -5.16
N ILE A 196 -14.21 -19.57 -5.53
CA ILE A 196 -14.04 -18.15 -5.19
C ILE A 196 -14.71 -17.31 -6.27
N ALA A 197 -15.40 -16.24 -5.88
CA ALA A 197 -15.91 -15.22 -6.78
C ALA A 197 -15.23 -13.87 -6.53
N LEU A 198 -15.21 -13.01 -7.54
CA LEU A 198 -14.91 -11.58 -7.40
C LEU A 198 -16.23 -10.80 -7.39
N PRO A 199 -16.73 -10.33 -6.22
CA PRO A 199 -18.04 -9.70 -6.14
C PRO A 199 -18.15 -8.45 -7.04
N SER A 200 -17.08 -7.64 -7.08
CA SER A 200 -16.99 -6.44 -7.93
C SER A 200 -16.90 -6.80 -9.42
N PRO A 201 -17.82 -6.31 -10.28
CA PRO A 201 -17.72 -6.46 -11.73
C PRO A 201 -16.44 -5.84 -12.31
N LEU A 202 -15.97 -4.73 -11.72
CA LEU A 202 -14.72 -4.09 -12.14
C LEU A 202 -13.52 -5.00 -11.88
N ASN A 203 -13.46 -5.67 -10.72
CA ASN A 203 -12.36 -6.59 -10.42
C ASN A 203 -12.32 -7.78 -11.39
N ARG A 204 -13.48 -8.27 -11.85
CA ARG A 204 -13.54 -9.32 -12.87
C ARG A 204 -12.91 -8.85 -14.18
N VAL A 205 -13.32 -7.67 -14.67
CA VAL A 205 -12.79 -7.09 -15.91
C VAL A 205 -11.28 -6.81 -15.79
N LEU A 206 -10.83 -6.28 -14.65
CA LEU A 206 -9.41 -6.02 -14.41
C LEU A 206 -8.60 -7.32 -14.43
N LEU A 207 -9.06 -8.37 -13.75
CA LEU A 207 -8.40 -9.67 -13.74
C LEU A 207 -8.40 -10.33 -15.13
N GLU A 208 -9.50 -10.24 -15.87
CA GLU A 208 -9.63 -10.78 -17.23
C GLU A 208 -8.70 -10.09 -18.24
N ARG A 209 -8.48 -8.77 -18.06
CA ARG A 209 -7.64 -7.96 -18.96
C ARG A 209 -6.18 -7.90 -18.55
N HIS A 210 -5.86 -8.32 -17.33
CA HIS A 210 -4.51 -8.23 -16.81
C HIS A 210 -3.53 -8.98 -17.72
N GLY A 211 -2.57 -8.25 -18.28
CA GLY A 211 -1.51 -8.85 -19.08
C GLY A 211 -0.65 -9.77 -18.21
N TRP A 212 -0.29 -10.93 -18.75
CA TRP A 212 0.55 -11.89 -18.01
C TRP A 212 1.92 -11.32 -17.62
N SER A 213 2.44 -10.37 -18.42
CA SER A 213 3.72 -9.71 -18.20
C SER A 213 3.63 -8.45 -17.32
N GLU A 214 2.44 -8.09 -16.83
CA GLU A 214 2.29 -6.95 -15.93
C GLU A 214 2.77 -7.31 -14.53
N ASN A 215 3.52 -6.40 -13.89
CA ASN A 215 4.15 -6.69 -12.60
C ASN A 215 3.16 -6.67 -11.43
N GLN A 216 2.01 -6.01 -11.59
CA GLN A 216 1.06 -5.79 -10.52
C GLN A 216 -0.37 -5.67 -11.05
N LEU A 217 -1.32 -6.27 -10.34
CA LEU A 217 -2.76 -6.10 -10.53
C LEU A 217 -3.35 -5.36 -9.32
N LEU A 218 -4.09 -4.28 -9.58
CA LEU A 218 -4.82 -3.54 -8.55
C LEU A 218 -6.29 -3.97 -8.57
N LEU A 219 -6.79 -4.47 -7.44
CA LEU A 219 -8.19 -4.87 -7.28
C LEU A 219 -8.88 -3.99 -6.24
N VAL A 220 -10.07 -3.50 -6.56
CA VAL A 220 -10.86 -2.64 -5.67
C VAL A 220 -11.29 -3.41 -4.43
N SER A 221 -11.13 -2.79 -3.26
CA SER A 221 -11.61 -3.24 -1.97
C SER A 221 -12.65 -2.27 -1.41
N PRO A 222 -13.89 -2.71 -1.15
CA PRO A 222 -14.88 -1.86 -0.49
C PRO A 222 -14.49 -1.51 0.95
N VAL A 223 -13.77 -2.40 1.64
CA VAL A 223 -13.30 -2.18 3.03
C VAL A 223 -12.25 -1.08 3.07
N LEU A 224 -11.28 -1.08 2.16
CA LEU A 224 -10.28 -0.03 2.09
C LEU A 224 -10.83 1.28 1.51
N GLY A 225 -11.89 1.22 0.68
CA GLY A 225 -12.29 2.35 -0.16
C GLY A 225 -11.25 2.70 -1.23
N ASN A 226 -10.33 1.77 -1.51
CA ASN A 226 -9.22 1.89 -2.46
C ASN A 226 -8.88 0.48 -3.00
N CYS A 227 -7.71 0.29 -3.60
CA CYS A 227 -7.28 -0.98 -4.16
C CYS A 227 -6.31 -1.76 -3.26
N VAL A 228 -6.35 -3.09 -3.39
CA VAL A 228 -5.33 -4.03 -2.93
C VAL A 228 -4.46 -4.40 -4.11
N ALA A 229 -3.14 -4.37 -3.91
CA ALA A 229 -2.18 -4.81 -4.90
C ALA A 229 -1.89 -6.31 -4.80
N LEU A 230 -1.90 -6.97 -5.96
CA LEU A 230 -1.38 -8.31 -6.17
C LEU A 230 -0.14 -8.18 -7.05
N ASN A 231 0.94 -8.87 -6.70
CA ASN A 231 2.07 -9.01 -7.63
C ASN A 231 1.69 -9.92 -8.83
N GLY A 232 2.51 -9.96 -9.88
CA GLY A 232 2.21 -10.74 -11.08
C GLY A 232 1.92 -12.22 -10.81
N ILE A 233 2.66 -12.87 -9.90
CA ILE A 233 2.40 -14.27 -9.53
C ILE A 233 1.07 -14.40 -8.79
N GLU A 234 0.79 -13.57 -7.78
CA GLU A 234 -0.48 -13.56 -7.06
C GLU A 234 -1.67 -13.34 -8.00
N ALA A 235 -1.54 -12.45 -8.98
CA ALA A 235 -2.56 -12.18 -9.98
C ALA A 235 -2.83 -13.40 -10.88
N VAL A 236 -1.77 -14.08 -11.32
CA VAL A 236 -1.86 -15.31 -12.11
C VAL A 236 -2.50 -16.46 -11.31
N LEU A 237 -2.14 -16.63 -10.03
CA LEU A 237 -2.74 -17.64 -9.16
C LEU A 237 -4.22 -17.35 -8.93
N LEU A 238 -4.61 -16.09 -8.71
CA LEU A 238 -6.02 -15.73 -8.62
C LEU A 238 -6.77 -16.01 -9.93
N ALA A 239 -6.17 -15.69 -11.08
CA ALA A 239 -6.75 -15.98 -12.39
C ALA A 239 -6.91 -17.48 -12.64
N SER A 240 -5.95 -18.31 -12.23
CA SER A 240 -6.03 -19.76 -12.39
C SER A 240 -7.17 -20.37 -11.57
N LEU A 241 -7.41 -19.85 -10.35
CA LEU A 241 -8.55 -20.24 -9.51
C LEU A 241 -9.90 -19.86 -10.14
N GLN A 242 -10.00 -18.71 -10.83
CA GLN A 242 -11.24 -18.30 -11.50
C GLN A 242 -11.56 -19.17 -12.73
N GLN A 243 -10.52 -19.57 -13.47
CA GLN A 243 -10.62 -20.30 -14.73
C GLN A 243 -10.54 -21.83 -14.58
N ASP A 244 -10.36 -22.33 -13.35
CA ASP A 244 -10.15 -23.75 -13.05
C ASP A 244 -9.00 -24.37 -13.87
N ARG A 245 -7.86 -23.67 -13.91
CA ARG A 245 -6.67 -24.09 -14.65
C ARG A 245 -5.64 -24.69 -13.71
N ALA A 246 -5.19 -25.90 -14.03
CA ALA A 246 -4.12 -26.58 -13.30
C ALA A 246 -2.77 -25.85 -13.44
N LEU A 247 -1.93 -25.92 -12.40
CA LEU A 247 -0.63 -25.25 -12.35
C LEU A 247 0.34 -25.62 -13.49
N PRO A 248 0.38 -26.86 -14.03
CA PRO A 248 1.19 -27.16 -15.21
C PRO A 248 0.83 -26.31 -16.44
N TRP A 249 -0.47 -26.01 -16.62
CA TRP A 249 -0.91 -25.12 -17.70
C TRP A 249 -0.45 -23.67 -17.45
N VAL A 250 -0.50 -23.23 -16.18
CA VAL A 250 -0.02 -21.90 -15.78
C VAL A 250 1.47 -21.75 -16.06
N TRP A 251 2.29 -22.75 -15.69
CA TRP A 251 3.71 -22.81 -15.99
C TRP A 251 3.98 -22.66 -17.50
N ASP A 252 3.34 -23.51 -18.31
CA ASP A 252 3.52 -23.49 -19.77
C ASP A 252 3.10 -22.14 -20.38
N ARG A 253 2.13 -21.45 -19.76
CA ARG A 253 1.71 -20.11 -20.17
C ARG A 253 2.73 -19.04 -19.79
N LEU A 254 3.30 -19.07 -18.58
CA LEU A 254 4.34 -18.14 -18.15
C LEU A 254 5.57 -18.22 -19.07
N GLN A 255 6.04 -19.43 -19.36
CA GLN A 255 7.18 -19.67 -20.25
C GLN A 255 6.91 -19.13 -21.67
N LYS A 256 5.71 -19.35 -22.22
CA LYS A 256 5.31 -18.81 -23.53
C LYS A 256 5.31 -17.28 -23.60
N ASN A 257 5.13 -16.60 -22.46
CA ASN A 257 5.16 -15.14 -22.37
C ASN A 257 6.53 -14.60 -21.92
N GLY A 258 7.56 -15.47 -21.80
CA GLY A 258 8.90 -15.07 -21.39
C GLY A 258 9.01 -14.65 -19.93
N ILE A 259 8.10 -15.11 -19.07
CA ILE A 259 8.07 -14.76 -17.65
C ILE A 259 8.79 -15.85 -16.86
N ALA A 260 9.93 -15.49 -16.27
CA ALA A 260 10.69 -16.38 -15.41
C ALA A 260 10.12 -16.39 -13.98
N ILE A 261 10.06 -17.58 -13.39
CA ILE A 261 9.91 -17.74 -11.94
C ILE A 261 11.30 -17.98 -11.37
N ASN A 262 11.68 -17.18 -10.38
CA ASN A 262 12.98 -17.31 -9.73
C ASN A 262 12.90 -18.23 -8.52
N SER A 263 13.95 -19.01 -8.30
CA SER A 263 14.12 -19.78 -7.07
C SER A 263 14.26 -18.85 -5.86
N GLU A 264 13.56 -19.14 -4.77
CA GLU A 264 13.66 -18.35 -3.53
C GLU A 264 15.05 -18.45 -2.89
N SER A 265 15.75 -19.57 -3.07
CA SER A 265 17.07 -19.80 -2.45
C SER A 265 18.23 -19.25 -3.28
N ALA A 266 18.14 -19.34 -4.61
CA ALA A 266 19.23 -18.95 -5.51
C ALA A 266 19.00 -17.59 -6.19
N GLY A 267 17.76 -17.10 -6.24
CA GLY A 267 17.40 -15.87 -6.97
C GLY A 267 17.50 -15.99 -8.49
N THR A 268 17.81 -17.17 -9.01
CA THR A 268 17.97 -17.44 -10.45
C THR A 268 16.69 -18.00 -11.07
N PRO A 269 16.46 -17.78 -12.37
CA PRO A 269 15.35 -18.40 -13.10
C PRO A 269 15.34 -19.92 -12.96
N ILE A 270 14.16 -20.49 -12.76
CA ILE A 270 13.94 -21.93 -12.79
C ILE A 270 13.74 -22.35 -14.25
N GLU A 271 14.62 -23.19 -14.76
CA GLU A 271 14.53 -23.71 -16.14
C GLU A 271 13.81 -25.06 -16.21
N ASP A 272 13.94 -25.89 -15.17
CA ASP A 272 13.32 -27.21 -15.10
C ASP A 272 11.81 -27.10 -14.88
N ARG A 273 11.04 -27.85 -15.70
CA ARG A 273 9.58 -27.78 -15.70
C ARG A 273 8.97 -28.34 -14.42
N ASP A 274 9.47 -29.46 -13.91
CA ASP A 274 8.89 -30.09 -12.72
C ASP A 274 9.19 -29.26 -11.47
N ALA A 275 10.41 -28.74 -11.36
CA ALA A 275 10.78 -27.78 -10.33
C ALA A 275 9.93 -26.49 -10.40
N GLY A 276 9.66 -25.99 -11.61
CA GLY A 276 8.82 -24.82 -11.84
C GLY A 276 7.36 -25.03 -11.41
N ILE A 277 6.81 -26.20 -11.69
CA ILE A 277 5.47 -26.59 -11.25
C ILE A 277 5.42 -26.72 -9.72
N GLN A 278 6.43 -27.33 -9.10
CA GLN A 278 6.50 -27.42 -7.63
C GLN A 278 6.58 -26.03 -6.98
N ALA A 279 7.35 -25.10 -7.55
CA ALA A 279 7.42 -23.73 -7.05
C ALA A 279 6.06 -23.00 -7.14
N LEU A 280 5.29 -23.25 -8.21
CA LEU A 280 3.92 -22.74 -8.34
C LEU A 280 2.98 -23.37 -7.32
N ASP A 281 3.14 -24.66 -7.00
CA ASP A 281 2.34 -25.36 -5.99
C ASP A 281 2.58 -24.77 -4.59
N ASP A 282 3.84 -24.56 -4.23
CA ASP A 282 4.24 -23.91 -2.97
C ASP A 282 3.73 -22.46 -2.90
N ALA A 283 3.76 -21.74 -4.02
CA ALA A 283 3.21 -20.38 -4.13
C ALA A 283 1.68 -20.39 -3.98
N MET A 284 0.98 -21.34 -4.61
CA MET A 284 -0.47 -21.50 -4.49
C MET A 284 -0.87 -21.84 -3.04
N ALA A 285 -0.16 -22.77 -2.39
CA ALA A 285 -0.43 -23.13 -1.00
C ALA A 285 -0.29 -21.92 -0.05
N ARG A 286 0.74 -21.10 -0.23
CA ARG A 286 0.92 -19.84 0.53
C ARG A 286 -0.13 -18.79 0.18
N PHE A 287 -0.49 -18.67 -1.09
CA PHE A 287 -1.54 -17.75 -1.55
C PHE A 287 -2.89 -18.11 -0.91
N LEU A 288 -3.30 -19.37 -0.97
CA LEU A 288 -4.54 -19.87 -0.36
C LEU A 288 -4.53 -19.72 1.18
N ARG A 289 -3.37 -19.91 1.82
CA ARG A 289 -3.27 -19.85 3.28
C ARG A 289 -3.25 -18.43 3.85
N TYR A 290 -2.59 -17.49 3.17
CA TYR A 290 -2.31 -16.17 3.75
C TYR A 290 -2.92 -15.01 2.94
N LYS A 291 -2.82 -15.04 1.61
CA LYS A 291 -3.27 -13.92 0.77
C LYS A 291 -4.77 -13.96 0.53
N LEU A 292 -5.31 -15.12 0.15
CA LEU A 292 -6.72 -15.28 -0.20
C LEU A 292 -7.68 -14.96 0.95
N PRO A 293 -7.46 -15.43 2.21
CA PRO A 293 -8.33 -15.06 3.32
C PRO A 293 -8.31 -13.56 3.57
N LYS A 294 -7.17 -12.91 3.32
CA LYS A 294 -7.04 -11.47 3.46
C LYS A 294 -7.76 -10.70 2.36
N LEU A 295 -7.73 -11.18 1.12
CA LEU A 295 -8.56 -10.64 0.04
C LEU A 295 -10.05 -10.77 0.35
N ALA A 296 -10.48 -11.88 0.98
CA ALA A 296 -11.86 -12.08 1.38
C ALA A 296 -12.28 -11.12 2.49
N PHE A 297 -11.44 -10.99 3.52
CA PHE A 297 -11.61 -10.01 4.61
C PHE A 297 -11.75 -8.57 4.12
N LEU A 298 -11.00 -8.21 3.06
CA LEU A 298 -11.04 -6.91 2.42
C LEU A 298 -12.17 -6.77 1.36
N GLY A 299 -13.00 -7.80 1.16
CA GLY A 299 -14.11 -7.79 0.21
C GLY A 299 -13.71 -7.86 -1.27
N VAL A 300 -12.45 -8.17 -1.57
CA VAL A 300 -11.96 -8.29 -2.95
C VAL A 300 -12.50 -9.58 -3.59
N VAL A 301 -12.57 -10.64 -2.79
CA VAL A 301 -13.11 -11.95 -3.17
C VAL A 301 -14.20 -12.39 -2.18
N GLY A 302 -15.01 -13.37 -2.57
CA GLY A 302 -16.03 -13.99 -1.72
C GLY A 302 -16.31 -15.42 -2.15
N ALA A 303 -17.23 -16.10 -1.45
CA ALA A 303 -17.73 -17.40 -1.90
C ALA A 303 -18.58 -17.22 -3.16
N ALA A 304 -18.38 -18.06 -4.16
CA ALA A 304 -19.32 -18.18 -5.26
C ALA A 304 -20.60 -18.87 -4.74
N SER A 305 -21.75 -18.28 -5.03
CA SER A 305 -23.07 -18.89 -4.87
C SER A 305 -23.34 -19.91 -5.97
#